data_AF-A0A2V6FPZ2-F1
#
_entry.id   AF-A0A2V6FPZ2-F1
#
_cell.length_a   1.000
_cell.length_b   1.000
_cell.length_c   1.000
_cell.angle_alpha   90.00
_cell.angle_beta   90.00
_cell.angle_gamma   90.00
#
_symmetry.space_group_name_H-M   'P 1'
#
loop_
_entity.id
_entity.type
_entity.pdbx_description
1 polymer ?
#
loop_
_entity_poly.entity_id
_entity_poly.type
_entity_poly.pdbx_seq_one_letter_code
_entity_poly.pdbx_strand_id
1 'polypeptide(L)'
;MKLLLQLAAVVQLLILIASASSPRVLNWRKNLAVLHPFLRKLFWVYGVFVVMVIIAFAALTFRHADAMAAREPVARSLCLFIAIFWGARLLVQFAIFDARPLLTNWFYKTGFHALTIIFAFLTFVYGKAAL
;
A
#
# COMPACT_ATOMS: atom_id res chain seq x y z
N MET A 1 18.68 11.15 -0.53
CA MET A 1 17.25 10.99 -0.88
C MET A 1 17.01 9.80 -1.81
N LYS A 2 17.77 9.67 -2.91
CA LYS A 2 17.67 8.56 -3.87
C LYS A 2 17.59 7.16 -3.26
N LEU A 3 18.50 6.81 -2.34
CA LEU A 3 18.50 5.50 -1.68
C LEU A 3 17.20 5.22 -0.89
N LEU A 4 16.67 6.23 -0.19
CA LEU A 4 15.41 6.10 0.55
C LEU A 4 14.22 5.87 -0.39
N LEU A 5 14.22 6.51 -1.56
CA LEU A 5 13.20 6.30 -2.58
C LEU A 5 13.28 4.90 -3.21
N GLN A 6 14.50 4.42 -3.47
CA GLN A 6 14.69 3.04 -3.96
C GLN A 6 14.26 2.01 -2.93
N LEU A 7 14.61 2.21 -1.65
CA LEU A 7 14.13 1.36 -0.55
C LEU A 7 12.60 1.43 -0.44
N ALA A 8 12.01 2.63 -0.53
CA ALA A 8 10.57 2.80 -0.56
C ALA A 8 9.95 1.99 -1.71
N ALA A 9 10.48 2.09 -2.93
CA ALA A 9 10.05 1.31 -4.10
C ALA A 9 10.09 -0.21 -3.88
N VAL A 10 11.18 -0.73 -3.31
CA VAL A 10 11.28 -2.16 -2.95
C VAL A 10 10.20 -2.54 -1.94
N VAL A 11 10.02 -1.72 -0.90
CA VAL A 11 9.02 -1.98 0.15
C VAL A 11 7.59 -1.98 -0.41
N GLN A 12 7.24 -1.12 -1.37
CA GLN A 12 5.91 -1.17 -2.00
C GLN A 12 5.69 -2.48 -2.77
N LEU A 13 6.72 -3.00 -3.43
CA LEU A 13 6.63 -4.30 -4.09
C LEU A 13 6.49 -5.45 -3.09
N LEU A 14 7.15 -5.38 -1.92
CA LEU A 14 6.96 -6.37 -0.86
C LEU A 14 5.52 -6.40 -0.34
N ILE A 15 4.82 -5.26 -0.31
CA ILE A 15 3.39 -5.20 0.05
C ILE A 15 2.54 -6.02 -0.93
N LEU A 16 2.94 -6.19 -2.19
CA LEU A 16 2.21 -7.02 -3.15
C LEU A 16 2.20 -8.49 -2.73
N ILE A 17 3.24 -8.98 -2.05
CA ILE A 17 3.28 -10.34 -1.50
C ILE A 17 2.21 -10.47 -0.40
N ALA A 18 2.12 -9.48 0.49
CA ALA A 18 1.07 -9.45 1.51
C ALA A 18 -0.33 -9.37 0.87
N SER A 19 -0.51 -8.53 -0.15
CA SER A 19 -1.77 -8.40 -0.91
C SER A 19 -2.17 -9.70 -1.61
N ALA A 20 -1.22 -10.41 -2.23
CA ALA A 20 -1.47 -11.70 -2.88
C ALA A 20 -1.81 -12.82 -1.88
N SER A 21 -1.30 -12.75 -0.66
CA SER A 21 -1.62 -13.71 0.42
C SER A 21 -2.99 -13.46 1.06
N SER A 22 -3.50 -12.22 1.00
CA SER A 22 -4.71 -11.77 1.69
C SER A 22 -5.97 -12.59 1.35
N PRO A 23 -6.24 -12.99 0.08
CA PRO A 23 -7.40 -13.81 -0.25
C PRO A 23 -7.42 -15.18 0.43
N ARG A 24 -6.24 -15.77 0.64
CA ARG A 24 -6.08 -17.07 1.31
C ARG A 24 -6.18 -16.90 2.82
N VAL A 25 -5.41 -15.95 3.37
CA VAL A 25 -5.33 -15.66 4.81
C VAL A 25 -6.69 -15.31 5.39
N LEU A 26 -7.44 -14.43 4.71
CA LEU A 26 -8.74 -13.97 5.16
C LEU A 26 -9.89 -14.83 4.63
N ASN A 27 -9.61 -16.01 4.05
CA ASN A 27 -10.60 -16.93 3.51
C ASN A 27 -11.70 -16.24 2.67
N TRP A 28 -11.30 -15.40 1.70
CA TRP A 28 -12.23 -14.59 0.91
C TRP A 28 -13.32 -15.42 0.24
N ARG A 29 -13.02 -16.66 -0.17
CA ARG A 29 -14.03 -17.58 -0.71
C ARG A 29 -15.20 -17.80 0.26
N LYS A 30 -14.93 -17.98 1.55
CA LYS A 30 -15.96 -18.21 2.58
C LYS A 30 -16.59 -16.88 3.00
N ASN A 31 -15.77 -15.87 3.30
CA ASN A 31 -16.25 -14.60 3.86
C ASN A 31 -16.98 -13.73 2.85
N LEU A 32 -16.63 -13.78 1.56
CA LEU A 32 -17.34 -13.06 0.50
C LEU A 32 -18.49 -13.89 -0.12
N ALA A 33 -18.71 -15.14 0.34
CA ALA A 33 -19.79 -15.99 -0.17
C ALA A 33 -21.18 -15.40 0.12
N VAL A 34 -21.32 -14.72 1.26
CA VAL A 34 -22.57 -14.09 1.71
C VAL A 34 -22.91 -12.85 0.87
N LEU A 35 -21.93 -12.24 0.22
CA LEU A 35 -22.14 -11.07 -0.64
C LEU A 35 -22.79 -11.46 -1.97
N HIS A 36 -23.60 -10.52 -2.49
CA HIS A 36 -24.15 -10.60 -3.84
C HIS A 36 -23.02 -10.83 -4.87
N PRO A 37 -23.22 -11.68 -5.91
CA PRO A 37 -22.17 -12.03 -6.87
C PRO A 37 -21.47 -10.83 -7.52
N PHE A 38 -22.22 -9.75 -7.77
CA PHE A 38 -21.66 -8.49 -8.27
C PHE A 38 -20.64 -7.87 -7.31
N LEU A 39 -21.00 -7.71 -6.03
CA LEU A 39 -20.12 -7.12 -5.02
C LEU A 39 -18.86 -7.97 -4.79
N ARG A 40 -18.99 -9.30 -4.88
CA ARG A 40 -17.85 -10.22 -4.81
C ARG A 40 -16.85 -9.97 -5.94
N LYS A 41 -17.33 -9.79 -7.18
CA LYS A 41 -16.47 -9.46 -8.32
C LYS A 41 -15.88 -8.06 -8.18
N LEU A 42 -16.67 -7.08 -7.75
CA LEU A 42 -16.24 -5.71 -7.55
C LEU A 42 -15.04 -5.61 -6.58
N PHE A 43 -15.09 -6.37 -5.50
CA PHE A 43 -13.99 -6.44 -4.53
C PHE A 43 -12.67 -6.94 -5.16
N TRP A 44 -12.75 -7.94 -6.04
CA TRP A 44 -11.58 -8.41 -6.80
C TRP A 44 -11.06 -7.36 -7.79
N VAL A 45 -11.95 -6.68 -8.50
CA VAL A 45 -11.58 -5.63 -9.46
C VAL A 45 -10.83 -4.50 -8.76
N TYR A 46 -11.35 -4.02 -7.63
CA TYR A 46 -10.66 -2.99 -6.83
C TYR A 46 -9.32 -3.47 -6.30
N GLY A 47 -9.22 -4.73 -5.86
CA GLY A 47 -7.95 -5.33 -5.47
C GLY A 47 -6.90 -5.30 -6.60
N VAL A 48 -7.30 -5.66 -7.82
CA VAL A 48 -6.42 -5.63 -9.00
C VAL A 48 -5.99 -4.20 -9.33
N PHE A 49 -6.89 -3.23 -9.27
CA PHE A 49 -6.54 -1.82 -9.49
C PHE A 49 -5.53 -1.31 -8.47
N VAL A 50 -5.70 -1.63 -7.19
CA VAL A 50 -4.74 -1.26 -6.13
C VAL A 50 -3.37 -1.87 -6.41
N VAL A 51 -3.31 -3.16 -6.77
CA VAL A 51 -2.05 -3.84 -7.14
C VAL A 51 -1.37 -3.15 -8.33
N MET A 52 -2.13 -2.84 -9.38
CA MET A 52 -1.62 -2.16 -10.57
C MET A 52 -1.02 -0.79 -10.24
N VAL A 53 -1.70 0.00 -9.39
CA VAL A 53 -1.22 1.31 -8.95
C VAL A 53 0.07 1.18 -8.14
N ILE A 54 0.17 0.21 -7.23
CA ILE A 54 1.40 -0.02 -6.45
C ILE A 54 2.58 -0.40 -7.35
N ILE A 55 2.36 -1.25 -8.36
CA ILE A 55 3.37 -1.59 -9.37
C ILE A 55 3.82 -0.34 -10.12
N ALA A 56 2.87 0.50 -10.56
CA ALA A 56 3.18 1.74 -11.25
C ALA A 56 4.01 2.70 -10.38
N PHE A 57 3.67 2.87 -9.10
CA PHE A 57 4.44 3.71 -8.17
C PHE A 57 5.87 3.21 -7.97
N ALA A 58 6.05 1.90 -7.77
CA ALA A 58 7.38 1.32 -7.65
C ALA A 58 8.19 1.50 -8.93
N ALA A 59 7.61 1.19 -10.10
CA ALA A 59 8.28 1.33 -11.40
C ALA A 59 8.67 2.78 -11.70
N LEU A 60 7.77 3.73 -11.46
CA LEU A 60 8.04 5.16 -11.65
C LEU A 60 9.11 5.65 -10.69
N THR A 61 9.10 5.18 -9.44
CA THR A 61 10.13 5.55 -8.46
C THR A 61 11.50 5.01 -8.86
N PHE A 62 11.61 3.78 -9.35
CA PHE A 62 12.89 3.26 -9.82
C PHE A 62 13.42 4.00 -11.05
N ARG A 63 12.55 4.30 -12.02
CA ARG A 63 12.93 5.00 -13.26
C ARG A 63 13.30 6.46 -13.05
N HIS A 64 12.63 7.14 -12.11
CA HIS A 64 12.75 8.58 -11.92
C HIS A 64 13.28 8.95 -10.53
N ALA A 65 13.99 8.04 -9.85
CA ALA A 65 14.53 8.28 -8.51
C ALA A 65 15.44 9.51 -8.45
N ASP A 66 16.20 9.77 -9.52
CA ASP A 66 17.08 10.95 -9.63
C ASP A 66 16.27 12.25 -9.71
N ALA A 67 15.28 12.32 -10.62
CA ALA A 67 14.39 13.47 -10.75
C ALA A 67 13.56 13.73 -9.48
N MET A 68 13.10 12.66 -8.81
CA MET A 68 12.41 12.75 -7.52
C MET A 68 13.33 13.25 -6.40
N ALA A 69 14.60 12.81 -6.38
CA ALA A 69 15.58 13.29 -5.42
C ALA A 69 15.99 14.75 -5.68
N ALA A 70 16.01 15.17 -6.95
CA ALA A 70 16.25 16.54 -7.38
C ALA A 70 15.02 17.46 -7.22
N ARG A 71 13.86 16.90 -6.85
CA ARG A 71 12.60 17.63 -6.62
C ARG A 71 12.09 18.39 -7.85
N GLU A 72 12.28 17.81 -9.03
CA GLU A 72 11.71 18.37 -10.25
C GLU A 72 10.18 18.52 -10.13
N PRO A 73 9.56 19.55 -10.74
CA PRO A 73 8.15 19.88 -10.49
C PRO A 73 7.18 18.70 -10.65
N VAL A 74 7.32 17.91 -11.72
CA VAL A 74 6.45 16.75 -11.99
C VAL A 74 6.75 15.61 -11.01
N ALA A 75 8.03 15.35 -10.75
CA ALA A 75 8.46 14.30 -9.81
C ALA A 75 8.01 14.61 -8.38
N ARG A 76 8.00 15.87 -7.99
CA ARG A 76 7.49 16.37 -6.71
C ARG A 76 5.98 16.15 -6.57
N SER A 77 5.20 16.49 -7.58
CA SER A 77 3.75 16.23 -7.60
C SER A 77 3.43 14.73 -7.53
N LEU A 78 4.22 13.90 -8.22
CA LEU A 78 4.10 12.45 -8.13
C LEU A 78 4.42 11.94 -6.71
N CYS A 79 5.50 12.45 -6.08
CA CYS A 79 5.81 12.11 -4.69
C CYS A 79 4.69 12.53 -3.73
N LEU A 80 4.10 13.72 -3.90
CA LEU A 80 2.96 14.16 -3.10
C LEU A 80 1.77 13.21 -3.26
N PHE A 81 1.45 12.84 -4.50
CA PHE A 81 0.35 11.92 -4.77
C PHE A 81 0.56 10.55 -4.12
N ILE A 82 1.77 10.00 -4.22
CA ILE A 82 2.12 8.73 -3.57
C ILE A 82 2.04 8.86 -2.03
N ALA A 83 2.50 9.98 -1.47
CA ALA A 83 2.40 10.25 -0.03
C ALA A 83 0.94 10.29 0.44
N ILE A 84 0.06 10.97 -0.31
CA ILE A 84 -1.39 11.03 -0.04
C ILE A 84 -2.00 9.64 -0.12
N PHE A 85 -1.68 8.84 -1.14
CA PHE A 85 -2.19 7.48 -1.29
C PHE A 85 -1.85 6.61 -0.08
N TRP A 86 -0.57 6.56 0.31
CA TRP A 86 -0.15 5.76 1.46
C TRP A 86 -0.66 6.34 2.79
N GLY A 87 -0.75 7.67 2.90
CA GLY A 87 -1.31 8.35 4.07
C GLY A 87 -2.79 8.03 4.26
N ALA A 88 -3.58 8.09 3.19
CA ALA A 88 -4.97 7.67 3.19
C ALA A 88 -5.09 6.17 3.55
N ARG A 89 -4.21 5.32 3.01
CA ARG A 89 -4.20 3.88 3.33
C ARG A 89 -3.90 3.60 4.80
N LEU A 90 -3.01 4.39 5.41
CA LEU A 90 -2.69 4.36 6.83
C LEU A 90 -3.86 4.85 7.69
N LEU A 91 -4.50 5.96 7.30
CA LEU A 91 -5.67 6.50 7.98
C LEU A 91 -6.83 5.51 7.97
N VAL A 92 -7.12 4.89 6.83
CA VAL A 92 -8.16 3.85 6.70
C VAL A 92 -7.88 2.68 7.65
N GLN A 93 -6.61 2.29 7.83
CA GLN A 93 -6.24 1.20 8.72
C GLN A 93 -6.52 1.50 10.20
N PHE A 94 -6.44 2.76 10.63
CA PHE A 94 -6.72 3.15 12.02
C PHE A 94 -8.15 3.61 12.26
N ALA A 95 -8.72 4.38 11.33
CA ALA A 95 -9.99 5.08 11.51
C ALA A 95 -11.20 4.31 10.98
N ILE A 96 -11.01 3.37 10.05
CA ILE A 96 -12.10 2.67 9.37
C ILE A 96 -12.04 1.16 9.65
N PHE A 97 -10.88 0.54 9.56
CA PHE A 97 -10.74 -0.90 9.77
C PHE A 97 -10.59 -1.24 11.25
N ASP A 98 -11.64 -1.81 11.85
CA ASP A 98 -11.51 -2.47 13.15
C ASP A 98 -10.85 -3.84 12.97
N ALA A 99 -9.51 -3.87 13.11
CA ALA A 99 -8.74 -5.10 12.99
C ALA A 99 -8.86 -6.00 14.24
N ARG A 100 -9.38 -5.50 15.38
CA ARG A 100 -9.42 -6.23 16.66
C ARG A 100 -9.99 -7.65 16.55
N PRO A 101 -11.07 -7.91 15.79
CA PRO A 101 -11.62 -9.27 15.62
C PRO A 101 -10.72 -10.22 14.81
N LEU A 102 -9.83 -9.69 13.96
CA LEU A 102 -8.91 -10.46 13.11
C LEU A 102 -7.54 -10.69 13.77
N LEU A 103 -7.23 -9.96 14.85
CA LEU A 103 -5.97 -10.01 15.59
C LEU A 103 -5.93 -11.16 16.61
N THR A 104 -6.44 -12.33 16.25
CA THR A 104 -6.50 -13.50 17.13
C THR A 104 -5.16 -14.22 17.26
N ASN A 105 -4.35 -14.22 16.19
CA ASN A 105 -3.05 -14.90 16.14
C ASN A 105 -1.87 -13.92 16.09
N TRP A 106 -0.73 -14.33 16.65
CA TRP A 106 0.52 -13.55 16.64
C TRP A 106 0.97 -13.16 15.23
N PHE A 107 0.75 -14.04 14.25
CA PHE A 107 1.06 -13.78 12.84
C PHE A 107 0.25 -12.59 12.28
N TYR A 108 -1.04 -12.50 12.59
CA TYR A 108 -1.89 -11.38 12.15
C TYR A 108 -1.56 -10.08 12.86
N LYS A 109 -1.22 -10.13 14.15
CA LYS A 109 -0.71 -8.96 14.90
C LYS A 109 0.58 -8.43 14.28
N THR A 110 1.54 -9.32 14.02
CA THR A 110 2.82 -8.93 13.43
C THR A 110 2.63 -8.34 12.03
N GLY A 111 1.81 -8.97 11.19
CA GLY A 111 1.48 -8.45 9.85
C GLY A 111 0.81 -7.08 9.89
N PHE A 112 -0.14 -6.87 10.81
CA PHE A 112 -0.81 -5.58 10.97
C PHE A 112 0.19 -4.47 11.34
N HIS A 113 1.01 -4.67 12.37
CA HIS A 113 2.00 -3.69 12.79
C HIS A 113 3.09 -3.46 11.74
N ALA A 114 3.56 -4.51 11.07
CA ALA A 114 4.51 -4.38 9.98
C ALA A 114 3.95 -3.52 8.83
N LEU A 115 2.70 -3.76 8.42
CA LEU A 115 2.04 -2.94 7.41
C LEU A 115 1.86 -1.49 7.86
N THR A 116 1.52 -1.25 9.14
CA THR A 116 1.44 0.12 9.70
C THR A 116 2.77 0.85 9.56
N ILE A 117 3.87 0.21 9.99
CA ILE A 117 5.22 0.79 9.94
C ILE A 117 5.60 1.08 8.48
N ILE A 118 5.31 0.15 7.58
CA ILE A 118 5.57 0.30 6.15
C ILE A 118 4.80 1.49 5.58
N PHE A 119 3.49 1.60 5.83
CA PHE A 119 2.69 2.70 5.30
C PHE A 119 3.15 4.05 5.85
N ALA A 120 3.45 4.12 7.15
CA ALA A 120 4.00 5.33 7.76
C ALA A 120 5.36 5.72 7.15
N PHE A 121 6.25 4.74 6.94
CA PHE A 121 7.53 4.95 6.27
C PHE A 121 7.35 5.49 4.84
N LEU A 122 6.46 4.89 4.05
CA LEU A 122 6.20 5.33 2.68
C LEU A 122 5.62 6.75 2.65
N THR A 123 4.61 7.04 3.47
CA THR A 123 4.04 8.39 3.60
C THR A 123 5.12 9.42 3.96
N PHE A 124 6.00 9.09 4.91
CA PHE A 124 7.06 9.99 5.34
C PHE A 124 8.11 10.22 4.24
N VAL A 125 8.62 9.16 3.60
CA VAL A 125 9.66 9.27 2.57
C VAL A 125 9.16 10.08 1.37
N TYR A 126 7.96 9.76 0.87
CA TYR A 126 7.38 10.48 -0.26
C TYR A 126 6.94 11.89 0.10
N GLY A 127 6.43 12.11 1.31
CA GLY A 127 6.12 13.45 1.82
C GLY A 127 7.36 14.33 1.91
N LYS A 128 8.49 13.77 2.39
CA LYS A 128 9.77 14.48 2.43
C LYS A 128 10.37 14.72 1.05
N ALA A 129 10.15 13.83 0.08
CA ALA A 129 10.57 14.06 -1.30
C ALA A 129 9.69 15.11 -2.02
N ALA A 130 8.46 15.31 -1.55
CA ALA A 130 7.52 16.29 -2.07
C ALA A 130 7.71 17.72 -1.52
N LEU A 131 8.52 17.90 -0.47
CA LEU A 131 8.89 19.19 0.13
C LEU A 131 10.36 19.47 -0.13
#